data_AF-A0AAW8ZIW3-F1
#
_entry.id   AF-A0AAW8ZIW3-F1
#
_cell.length_a   1.000
_cell.length_b   1.000
_cell.length_c   1.000
_cell.angle_alpha   90.00
_cell.angle_beta   90.00
_cell.angle_gamma   90.00
#
_symmetry.space_group_name_H-M   'P 1'
#
loop_
_entity.id
_entity.type
_entity.pdbx_description
1 polymer ?
#
loop_
_entity_poly.entity_id
_entity_poly.type
_entity_poly.pdbx_seq_one_letter_code
_entity_poly.pdbx_strand_id
1 'polypeptide(L)'
;MSTLPVHAPVLVRIAPDVRARFFVRHLWMPLTGVLLLSALLMGAGGDQWIADVLYRMEGGQWLLKEHWFTSGVVHRAGKWLSTTAGVCVLLLAVAAWFAPRRRALRWPLTYLAASIALSTSLVSLLKSWTAMDCPWDLSRYGGTQAMIGLFESRHGIAASGCFPAGHASAGYAWVALYFCALSLRPAWRFTGLFAGLAAGLIFGIAQQLRGAHFLSHDLWSLAVCWVSALALYCVMLARPHRARDSMLQSGDAA
;
A
#
# COMPACT_ATOMS: atom_id res chain seq x y z
N MET A 1 17.54 11.78 -28.33
CA MET A 1 17.71 10.39 -27.86
C MET A 1 18.29 10.43 -26.46
N SER A 2 17.46 10.50 -25.43
CA SER A 2 17.94 10.52 -24.04
C SER A 2 18.02 9.09 -23.52
N THR A 3 19.22 8.51 -23.58
CA THR A 3 19.52 7.26 -22.87
C THR A 3 19.31 7.53 -21.39
N LEU A 4 18.31 6.89 -20.79
CA LEU A 4 18.19 6.93 -19.34
C LEU A 4 19.39 6.16 -18.78
N PRO A 5 20.31 6.80 -18.04
CA PRO A 5 21.31 6.04 -17.33
C PRO A 5 20.56 5.16 -16.34
N VAL A 6 20.62 3.85 -16.56
CA VAL A 6 20.23 2.87 -15.56
C VAL A 6 21.28 3.04 -14.47
N HIS A 7 20.97 3.83 -13.44
CA HIS A 7 21.74 3.77 -12.22
C HIS A 7 21.52 2.37 -11.65
N ALA A 8 22.44 1.47 -11.95
CA ALA A 8 22.51 0.19 -11.30
C ALA A 8 22.54 0.48 -9.78
N PRO A 9 21.60 -0.03 -8.98
CA PRO A 9 21.84 -0.05 -7.56
C PRO A 9 23.10 -0.90 -7.37
N VAL A 10 24.15 -0.26 -6.86
CA VAL A 10 25.41 -0.88 -6.46
C VAL A 10 25.07 -1.88 -5.35
N LEU A 11 24.70 -3.09 -5.76
CA LEU A 11 24.51 -4.24 -4.90
C LEU A 11 25.51 -5.33 -5.28
N VAL A 12 26.71 -4.92 -5.69
CA VAL A 12 27.89 -5.79 -5.76
C VAL A 12 28.40 -5.92 -4.33
N ARG A 13 28.21 -7.11 -3.75
CA ARG A 13 28.88 -7.56 -2.51
C ARG A 13 28.79 -6.54 -1.36
N ILE A 14 27.57 -6.14 -1.03
CA ILE A 14 27.31 -5.19 0.05
C ILE A 14 27.76 -5.77 1.38
N ALA A 15 28.67 -5.07 2.07
CA ALA A 15 29.08 -5.35 3.43
C ALA A 15 27.84 -5.47 4.35
N PRO A 16 27.85 -6.40 5.32
CA PRO A 16 26.67 -6.74 6.13
C PRO A 16 26.00 -5.51 6.79
N ASP A 17 26.77 -4.45 7.04
CA ASP A 17 26.34 -3.17 7.61
C ASP A 17 25.34 -2.40 6.74
N VAL A 18 25.54 -2.33 5.42
CA VAL A 18 24.62 -1.62 4.52
C VAL A 18 23.33 -2.42 4.31
N ARG A 19 23.41 -3.76 4.25
CA ARG A 19 22.20 -4.62 4.21
C ARG A 19 21.39 -4.47 5.50
N ALA A 20 22.05 -4.48 6.65
CA ALA A 20 21.41 -4.25 7.95
C ALA A 20 20.73 -2.88 7.98
N ARG A 21 21.44 -1.80 7.60
CA ARG A 21 20.87 -0.45 7.52
C ARG A 21 19.67 -0.35 6.59
N PHE A 22 19.66 -1.10 5.48
CA PHE A 22 18.52 -1.14 4.57
C PHE A 22 17.27 -1.72 5.25
N PHE A 23 17.39 -2.88 5.91
CA PHE A 23 16.26 -3.51 6.60
C PHE A 23 15.84 -2.72 7.85
N VAL A 24 16.77 -2.10 8.56
CA VAL A 24 16.41 -1.18 9.66
C VAL A 24 15.54 -0.04 9.14
N ARG A 25 15.90 0.58 8.00
CA ARG A 25 15.16 1.70 7.40
C ARG A 25 13.82 1.33 6.76
N HIS A 26 13.75 0.18 6.10
CA HIS A 26 12.58 -0.17 5.29
C HIS A 26 11.67 -1.22 5.92
N LEU A 27 12.14 -1.99 6.90
CA LEU A 27 11.33 -2.99 7.59
C LEU A 27 11.13 -2.62 9.06
N TRP A 28 12.20 -2.59 9.85
CA TRP A 28 12.07 -2.50 11.30
C TRP A 28 11.56 -1.14 11.76
N MET A 29 12.10 -0.02 11.27
CA MET A 29 11.60 1.31 11.66
C MET A 29 10.11 1.52 11.29
N PRO A 30 9.66 1.25 10.04
CA PRO A 30 8.24 1.32 9.70
C PRO A 30 7.37 0.37 10.52
N LEU A 31 7.82 -0.88 10.73
CA LEU A 31 7.07 -1.86 11.51
C LEU A 31 6.90 -1.42 12.96
N THR A 32 7.98 -0.95 13.61
CA THR A 32 7.91 -0.39 14.97
C THR A 32 6.95 0.80 15.02
N GLY A 33 7.00 1.71 14.04
CA GLY A 33 6.06 2.83 13.95
C GLY A 33 4.60 2.37 13.82
N VAL A 34 4.32 1.39 12.95
CA VAL A 34 2.99 0.79 12.78
C VAL A 34 2.52 0.14 14.08
N LEU A 35 3.35 -0.63 14.76
CA LEU A 35 2.97 -1.31 16.00
C LEU A 35 2.68 -0.32 17.13
N LEU A 36 3.53 0.71 17.30
CA LEU A 36 3.30 1.75 18.30
C LEU A 36 2.02 2.53 18.02
N LEU A 37 1.81 2.95 16.77
CA LEU A 37 0.61 3.69 16.40
C LEU A 37 -0.65 2.79 16.48
N SER A 38 -0.54 1.51 16.13
CA SER A 38 -1.63 0.53 16.31
C SER A 38 -1.98 0.34 17.78
N ALA A 39 -0.99 0.31 18.68
CA ALA A 39 -1.24 0.22 20.12
C ALA A 39 -1.98 1.46 20.65
N LEU A 40 -1.62 2.66 20.18
CA LEU A 40 -2.32 3.90 20.53
C LEU A 40 -3.74 3.95 19.96
N LEU A 41 -3.92 3.58 18.69
CA LEU A 41 -5.21 3.66 18.02
C LEU A 41 -6.20 2.59 18.51
N MET A 42 -5.77 1.32 18.52
CA MET A 42 -6.66 0.20 18.85
C MET A 42 -6.67 -0.10 20.36
N GLY A 43 -5.53 0.03 21.03
CA GLY A 43 -5.38 -0.34 22.44
C GLY A 43 -5.73 0.78 23.41
N ALA A 44 -5.30 2.02 23.12
CA ALA A 44 -5.57 3.18 23.98
C ALA A 44 -6.83 3.98 23.58
N GLY A 45 -7.64 3.46 22.66
CA GLY A 45 -8.91 4.06 22.26
C GLY A 45 -8.81 5.21 21.25
N GLY A 46 -7.64 5.41 20.61
CA GLY A 46 -7.44 6.50 19.64
C GLY A 46 -8.36 6.43 18.42
N ASP A 47 -8.69 5.22 17.94
CA ASP A 47 -9.66 5.04 16.85
C ASP A 47 -11.04 5.60 17.20
N GLN A 48 -11.51 5.32 18.43
CA GLN A 48 -12.80 5.80 18.90
C GLN A 48 -12.75 7.30 19.15
N TRP A 49 -11.65 7.81 19.69
CA TRP A 49 -11.49 9.25 19.90
C TRP A 49 -11.59 10.05 18.59
N ILE A 50 -10.91 9.59 17.53
CA ILE A 50 -10.98 10.23 16.21
C ILE A 50 -12.40 10.13 15.65
N ALA A 51 -13.00 8.94 15.67
CA ALA A 51 -14.34 8.73 15.13
C ALA A 51 -15.41 9.53 15.90
N ASP A 52 -15.32 9.65 17.23
CA ASP A 52 -16.20 10.50 18.03
C ASP A 52 -16.09 11.98 17.66
N VAL A 53 -14.86 12.46 17.37
CA VAL A 53 -14.65 13.84 16.93
C VAL A 53 -15.32 14.06 15.57
N LEU A 54 -15.07 13.20 14.59
CA LEU A 54 -15.68 13.31 13.26
C LEU A 54 -17.21 13.22 13.33
N TYR A 55 -17.73 12.23 14.08
CA TYR A 55 -19.17 12.03 14.24
C TYR A 55 -19.86 13.24 14.87
N ARG A 56 -19.25 13.88 15.89
CA ARG A 56 -19.77 15.11 16.48
C ARG A 56 -19.67 16.31 15.54
N MET A 57 -18.59 16.42 14.77
CA MET A 57 -18.44 17.48 13.76
C MET A 57 -19.49 17.37 12.66
N GLU A 58 -19.96 16.16 12.37
CA GLU A 58 -21.07 15.89 11.45
C GLU A 58 -22.45 15.95 12.12
N GLY A 59 -22.54 16.45 13.36
CA GLY A 59 -23.82 16.69 14.05
C GLY A 59 -24.44 15.44 14.68
N GLY A 60 -23.64 14.42 14.97
CA GLY A 60 -24.12 13.17 15.57
C GLY A 60 -24.75 12.22 14.56
N GLN A 61 -24.32 12.28 13.30
CA GLN A 61 -24.68 11.39 12.21
C GLN A 61 -23.56 11.38 11.16
N TRP A 62 -23.49 10.37 10.30
CA TRP A 62 -22.52 10.33 9.19
C TRP A 62 -23.05 11.07 7.96
N LEU A 63 -23.10 12.40 8.00
CA LEU A 63 -23.56 13.26 6.90
C LEU A 63 -22.81 12.98 5.60
N LEU A 64 -21.51 12.69 5.70
CA LEU A 64 -20.66 12.48 4.54
C LEU A 64 -20.69 11.04 4.04
N LYS A 65 -21.48 10.13 4.63
CA LYS A 65 -21.61 8.73 4.21
C LYS A 65 -21.98 8.58 2.73
N GLU A 66 -23.00 9.30 2.29
CA GLU A 66 -23.54 9.26 0.93
C GLU A 66 -23.29 10.53 0.11
N HIS A 67 -22.60 11.52 0.69
CA HIS A 67 -22.32 12.79 0.01
C HIS A 67 -21.58 12.56 -1.33
N TRP A 68 -22.04 13.22 -2.40
CA TRP A 68 -21.59 12.96 -3.79
C TRP A 68 -20.07 13.00 -3.97
N PHE A 69 -19.39 13.85 -3.21
CA PHE A 69 -17.93 13.99 -3.28
C PHE A 69 -17.22 12.80 -2.65
N THR A 70 -17.62 12.37 -1.44
CA THR A 70 -16.98 11.25 -0.74
C THR A 70 -17.37 9.91 -1.35
N SER A 71 -18.64 9.71 -1.72
CA SER A 71 -19.18 8.47 -2.29
C SER A 71 -18.94 8.34 -3.81
N GLY A 72 -19.15 9.41 -4.56
CA GLY A 72 -19.03 9.43 -6.03
C GLY A 72 -17.60 9.68 -6.49
N VAL A 73 -17.01 10.81 -6.10
CA VAL A 73 -15.69 11.22 -6.61
C VAL A 73 -14.58 10.41 -5.95
N VAL A 74 -14.42 10.50 -4.63
CA VAL A 74 -13.27 9.89 -3.96
C VAL A 74 -13.42 8.37 -3.87
N HIS A 75 -14.61 7.89 -3.50
CA HIS A 75 -14.84 6.46 -3.40
C HIS A 75 -14.95 5.81 -4.80
N ARG A 76 -16.00 6.08 -5.57
CA ARG A 76 -16.20 5.37 -6.84
C ARG A 76 -15.17 5.74 -7.90
N ALA A 77 -15.04 7.03 -8.27
CA ALA A 77 -14.15 7.43 -9.36
C ALA A 77 -12.67 7.24 -9.01
N GLY A 78 -12.27 7.54 -7.77
CA GLY A 78 -10.90 7.32 -7.28
C GLY A 78 -10.47 5.86 -7.39
N LYS A 79 -11.32 4.91 -6.99
CA LYS A 79 -11.02 3.47 -7.14
C LYS A 79 -10.90 3.03 -8.58
N TRP A 80 -11.76 3.53 -9.47
CA TRP A 80 -11.66 3.25 -10.90
C TRP A 80 -10.37 3.82 -11.49
N LEU A 81 -10.00 5.05 -11.12
CA LEU A 81 -8.75 5.65 -11.56
C LEU A 81 -7.53 4.82 -11.15
N SER A 82 -7.47 4.40 -9.87
CA SER A 82 -6.36 3.55 -9.40
C SER A 82 -6.34 2.18 -10.10
N THR A 83 -7.50 1.54 -10.25
CA THR A 83 -7.64 0.26 -10.96
C THR A 83 -7.17 0.38 -12.41
N THR A 84 -7.64 1.40 -13.14
CA THR A 84 -7.25 1.64 -14.53
C THR A 84 -5.75 1.91 -14.66
N ALA A 85 -5.17 2.73 -13.76
CA ALA A 85 -3.74 2.95 -13.73
C ALA A 85 -2.96 1.64 -13.49
N GLY A 86 -3.43 0.78 -12.58
CA GLY A 86 -2.84 -0.54 -12.34
C GLY A 86 -2.90 -1.46 -13.57
N VAL A 87 -4.05 -1.47 -14.27
CA VAL A 87 -4.22 -2.20 -15.54
C VAL A 87 -3.28 -1.66 -16.62
N CYS A 88 -3.14 -0.34 -16.75
CA CYS A 88 -2.18 0.27 -17.67
C CYS A 88 -0.74 -0.16 -17.35
N VAL A 89 -0.35 -0.19 -16.07
CA VAL A 89 0.98 -0.69 -15.66
C VAL A 89 1.15 -2.16 -16.04
N LEU A 90 0.15 -3.01 -15.84
CA LEU A 90 0.19 -4.41 -16.25
C LEU A 90 0.37 -4.57 -17.76
N LEU A 91 -0.41 -3.85 -18.57
CA LEU A 91 -0.30 -3.87 -20.02
C LEU A 91 1.08 -3.38 -20.50
N LEU A 92 1.60 -2.32 -19.88
CA LEU A 92 2.96 -1.83 -20.16
C LEU A 92 4.03 -2.84 -19.76
N ALA A 93 3.85 -3.56 -18.65
CA ALA A 93 4.74 -4.63 -18.23
C ALA A 93 4.78 -5.73 -19.30
N VAL A 94 3.62 -6.24 -19.71
CA VAL A 94 3.50 -7.25 -20.78
C VAL A 94 4.16 -6.76 -22.07
N ALA A 95 3.83 -5.56 -22.52
CA ALA A 95 4.42 -4.97 -23.73
C ALA A 95 5.95 -4.82 -23.65
N ALA A 96 6.52 -4.53 -22.48
CA ALA A 96 7.96 -4.42 -22.30
C ALA A 96 8.69 -5.76 -22.51
N TRP A 97 8.02 -6.89 -22.29
CA TRP A 97 8.59 -8.22 -22.56
C TRP A 97 8.72 -8.52 -24.06
N PHE A 98 7.80 -8.00 -24.89
CA PHE A 98 7.83 -8.18 -26.34
C PHE A 98 8.67 -7.12 -27.09
N ALA A 99 8.98 -5.98 -26.47
CA ALA A 99 9.74 -4.91 -27.12
C ALA A 99 11.25 -4.93 -26.75
N PRO A 100 12.19 -5.20 -27.69
CA PRO A 100 13.63 -5.22 -27.41
C PRO A 100 14.15 -3.88 -26.87
N ARG A 101 13.59 -2.76 -27.34
CA ARG A 101 13.96 -1.40 -26.92
C ARG A 101 13.57 -1.06 -25.47
N ARG A 102 12.73 -1.87 -24.81
CA ARG A 102 12.21 -1.63 -23.45
C ARG A 102 12.75 -2.63 -22.42
N ARG A 103 13.84 -3.34 -22.72
CA ARG A 103 14.45 -4.35 -21.83
C ARG A 103 14.73 -3.85 -20.41
N ALA A 104 15.12 -2.59 -20.24
CA ALA A 104 15.39 -2.00 -18.93
C ALA A 104 14.13 -1.82 -18.06
N LEU A 105 12.93 -1.77 -18.66
CA LEU A 105 11.67 -1.55 -17.96
C LEU A 105 10.92 -2.83 -17.60
N ARG A 106 11.35 -3.99 -18.11
CA ARG A 106 10.67 -5.29 -17.91
C ARG A 106 10.44 -5.59 -16.43
N TRP A 107 11.52 -5.74 -15.68
CA TRP A 107 11.45 -6.08 -14.26
C TRP A 107 10.81 -4.97 -13.41
N PRO A 108 11.13 -3.67 -13.59
CA PRO A 108 10.46 -2.60 -12.84
C PRO A 108 8.95 -2.53 -13.06
N LEU A 109 8.46 -2.67 -14.30
CA LEU A 109 7.03 -2.67 -14.59
C LEU A 109 6.34 -3.94 -14.10
N THR A 110 6.97 -5.11 -14.26
CA THR A 110 6.44 -6.37 -13.71
C THR A 110 6.38 -6.32 -12.17
N TYR A 111 7.41 -5.75 -11.53
CA TYR A 111 7.43 -5.51 -10.09
C TYR A 111 6.28 -4.60 -9.64
N LEU A 112 6.08 -3.47 -10.32
CA LEU A 112 5.05 -2.52 -9.95
C LEU A 112 3.65 -3.14 -10.11
N ALA A 113 3.38 -3.82 -11.23
CA ALA A 113 2.13 -4.53 -11.46
C ALA A 113 1.88 -5.61 -10.39
N ALA A 114 2.89 -6.45 -10.13
CA ALA A 114 2.80 -7.51 -9.13
C ALA A 114 2.60 -6.97 -7.71
N SER A 115 3.27 -5.87 -7.36
CA SER A 115 3.14 -5.24 -6.04
C SER A 115 1.77 -4.65 -5.81
N ILE A 116 1.20 -3.99 -6.82
CA ILE A 116 -0.16 -3.45 -6.74
C ILE A 116 -1.16 -4.60 -6.55
N ALA A 117 -1.08 -5.63 -7.41
CA ALA A 117 -1.98 -6.78 -7.36
C ALA A 117 -1.87 -7.56 -6.04
N LEU A 118 -0.65 -7.86 -5.60
CA LEU A 118 -0.41 -8.61 -4.35
C LEU A 118 -0.93 -7.83 -3.14
N SER A 119 -0.63 -6.54 -3.06
CA SER A 119 -1.01 -5.71 -1.91
C SER A 119 -2.52 -5.61 -1.77
N THR A 120 -3.24 -5.29 -2.86
CA THR A 120 -4.71 -5.14 -2.81
C THR A 120 -5.40 -6.48 -2.57
N SER A 121 -4.86 -7.58 -3.11
CA SER A 121 -5.36 -8.94 -2.87
C SER A 121 -5.16 -9.37 -1.43
N LEU A 122 -3.98 -9.14 -0.85
CA LEU A 122 -3.71 -9.46 0.56
C LEU A 122 -4.59 -8.66 1.50
N VAL A 123 -4.79 -7.36 1.26
CA VAL A 123 -5.72 -6.56 2.07
C VAL A 123 -7.15 -7.09 1.95
N SER A 124 -7.59 -7.45 0.75
CA SER A 124 -8.94 -8.01 0.54
C SER A 124 -9.11 -9.38 1.21
N LEU A 125 -8.09 -10.22 1.16
CA LEU A 125 -8.07 -11.53 1.83
C LEU A 125 -8.11 -11.38 3.35
N LEU A 126 -7.23 -10.53 3.90
CA LEU A 126 -7.22 -10.22 5.33
C LEU A 126 -8.58 -9.70 5.77
N LYS A 127 -9.17 -8.77 5.01
CA LYS A 127 -10.51 -8.23 5.26
C LYS A 127 -11.60 -9.29 5.28
N SER A 128 -11.50 -10.31 4.44
CA SER A 128 -12.44 -11.44 4.43
C SER A 128 -12.30 -12.38 5.63
N TRP A 129 -11.15 -12.37 6.30
CA TRP A 129 -10.85 -13.22 7.45
C TRP A 129 -11.01 -12.48 8.78
N THR A 130 -10.85 -11.17 8.79
CA THR A 130 -10.97 -10.35 10.00
C THR A 130 -12.41 -9.87 10.18
N ALA A 131 -12.99 -10.21 11.31
CA ALA A 131 -14.38 -9.94 11.61
C ALA A 131 -14.56 -8.61 12.37
N MET A 132 -14.20 -7.49 11.75
CA MET A 132 -14.38 -6.16 12.34
C MET A 132 -15.54 -5.40 11.67
N ASP A 133 -16.37 -4.74 12.46
CA ASP A 133 -17.45 -3.91 11.95
C ASP A 133 -16.96 -2.52 11.54
N CYS A 134 -17.72 -1.87 10.66
CA CYS A 134 -17.47 -0.50 10.26
C CYS A 134 -17.98 0.45 11.36
N PRO A 135 -17.35 1.61 11.60
CA PRO A 135 -17.84 2.59 12.56
C PRO A 135 -19.33 2.93 12.38
N TRP A 136 -19.81 3.11 11.15
CA TRP A 136 -21.21 3.45 10.86
C TRP A 136 -22.24 2.36 11.25
N ASP A 137 -21.79 1.14 11.57
CA ASP A 137 -22.65 0.01 11.91
C ASP A 137 -22.72 -0.12 13.43
N LEU A 138 -21.81 0.53 14.17
CA LEU A 138 -21.74 0.46 15.61
C LEU A 138 -22.83 1.31 16.27
N SER A 139 -23.43 0.78 17.34
CA SER A 139 -24.44 1.46 18.15
C SER A 139 -23.96 2.81 18.70
N ARG A 140 -22.66 2.93 18.98
CA ARG A 140 -22.00 4.19 19.38
C ARG A 140 -22.19 5.32 18.35
N TYR A 141 -22.31 4.98 17.06
CA TYR A 141 -22.37 5.93 15.95
C TYR A 141 -23.67 5.81 15.14
N GLY A 142 -24.77 5.46 15.82
CA GLY A 142 -26.12 5.40 15.23
C GLY A 142 -26.45 4.11 14.48
N GLY A 143 -25.57 3.10 14.53
CA GLY A 143 -25.82 1.76 14.00
C GLY A 143 -26.49 0.82 15.02
N THR A 144 -26.38 -0.49 14.79
CA THR A 144 -27.04 -1.53 15.60
C THR A 144 -26.08 -2.57 16.19
N GLN A 145 -24.82 -2.60 15.73
CA GLN A 145 -23.82 -3.57 16.16
C GLN A 145 -23.11 -3.13 17.43
N ALA A 146 -22.80 -4.08 18.31
CA ALA A 146 -21.88 -3.82 19.41
C ALA A 146 -20.45 -3.71 18.88
N MET A 147 -19.63 -2.89 19.54
CA MET A 147 -18.20 -2.84 19.23
C MET A 147 -17.52 -4.09 19.81
N ILE A 148 -16.99 -4.94 18.93
CA ILE A 148 -16.17 -6.10 19.29
C ILE A 148 -14.78 -5.89 18.70
N GLY A 149 -13.75 -5.96 19.53
CA GLY A 149 -12.36 -5.74 19.14
C GLY A 149 -11.79 -6.82 18.22
N LEU A 150 -10.70 -6.51 17.52
CA LEU A 150 -10.09 -7.43 16.53
C LEU A 150 -9.67 -8.78 17.14
N PHE A 151 -9.25 -8.78 18.40
CA PHE A 151 -8.79 -9.96 19.13
C PHE A 151 -9.85 -10.52 20.09
N GLU A 152 -11.06 -9.97 20.07
CA GLU A 152 -12.16 -10.42 20.92
C GLU A 152 -12.99 -11.49 20.21
N SER A 153 -13.50 -12.44 20.99
CA SER A 153 -14.39 -13.49 20.47
C SER A 153 -15.74 -12.89 20.08
N ARG A 154 -16.16 -13.13 18.84
CA ARG A 154 -17.49 -12.74 18.34
C ARG A 154 -18.59 -13.78 18.58
N HIS A 155 -18.25 -14.94 19.13
CA HIS A 155 -19.22 -16.01 19.43
C HIS A 155 -20.16 -16.36 18.24
N GLY A 156 -19.63 -16.32 17.01
CA GLY A 156 -20.37 -16.64 15.78
C GLY A 156 -21.17 -15.48 15.17
N ILE A 157 -21.14 -14.27 15.76
CA ILE A 157 -21.79 -13.09 15.20
C ILE A 157 -21.04 -12.60 13.96
N ALA A 158 -21.75 -12.49 12.84
CA ALA A 158 -21.19 -11.98 11.58
C ALA A 158 -20.65 -10.55 11.72
N ALA A 159 -19.70 -10.18 10.86
CA ALA A 159 -19.13 -8.84 10.82
C ALA A 159 -19.23 -8.23 9.43
N SER A 160 -19.24 -6.90 9.36
CA SER A 160 -19.20 -6.15 8.09
C SER A 160 -17.87 -6.29 7.35
N GLY A 161 -16.80 -6.71 8.03
CA GLY A 161 -15.47 -6.94 7.45
C GLY A 161 -14.81 -5.63 7.04
N CYS A 162 -14.47 -4.75 7.98
CA CYS A 162 -13.98 -3.39 7.70
C CYS A 162 -12.51 -3.18 8.03
N PHE A 163 -11.85 -4.12 8.70
CA PHE A 163 -10.41 -4.12 8.88
C PHE A 163 -9.76 -5.10 7.90
N PRO A 164 -8.56 -4.87 7.36
CA PRO A 164 -7.99 -3.56 7.06
C PRO A 164 -8.82 -2.81 5.98
N ALA A 165 -8.50 -1.54 5.76
CA ALA A 165 -9.24 -0.69 4.82
C ALA A 165 -8.95 -1.02 3.35
N GLY A 166 -9.82 -1.82 2.73
CA GLY A 166 -9.69 -2.22 1.32
C GLY A 166 -9.76 -1.06 0.32
N HIS A 167 -10.47 0.03 0.64
CA HIS A 167 -10.51 1.19 -0.24
C HIS A 167 -9.20 1.97 -0.22
N ALA A 168 -8.66 2.22 0.99
CA ALA A 168 -7.40 2.92 1.17
C ALA A 168 -6.22 2.15 0.55
N SER A 169 -6.25 0.81 0.57
CA SER A 169 -5.20 -0.01 -0.04
C SER A 169 -5.08 0.18 -1.56
N ALA A 170 -6.17 0.55 -2.26
CA ALA A 170 -6.10 0.91 -3.67
C ALA A 170 -5.22 2.15 -3.93
N GLY A 171 -5.08 3.05 -2.96
CA GLY A 171 -4.14 4.17 -3.01
C GLY A 171 -2.76 3.78 -2.48
N TYR A 172 -2.70 3.17 -1.29
CA TYR A 172 -1.44 2.80 -0.66
C TYR A 172 -0.64 1.75 -1.44
N ALA A 173 -1.26 0.93 -2.29
CA ALA A 173 -0.55 0.00 -3.18
C ALA A 173 0.51 0.70 -4.05
N TRP A 174 0.33 2.00 -4.34
CA TRP A 174 1.26 2.81 -5.12
C TRP A 174 2.52 3.22 -4.36
N VAL A 175 2.65 2.96 -3.05
CA VAL A 175 3.94 3.12 -2.35
C VAL A 175 5.03 2.24 -2.97
N ALA A 176 4.66 1.20 -3.74
CA ALA A 176 5.57 0.45 -4.61
C ALA A 176 6.36 1.33 -5.60
N LEU A 177 5.86 2.52 -5.96
CA LEU A 177 6.61 3.49 -6.78
C LEU A 177 7.92 3.92 -6.10
N TYR A 178 7.98 3.96 -4.78
CA TYR A 178 9.22 4.25 -4.04
C TYR A 178 10.32 3.26 -4.42
N PHE A 179 10.02 1.96 -4.32
CA PHE A 179 10.95 0.88 -4.60
C PHE A 179 11.24 0.71 -6.10
N CYS A 180 10.25 0.94 -6.96
CA CYS A 180 10.44 0.98 -8.40
C CYS A 180 11.40 2.13 -8.80
N ALA A 181 11.24 3.30 -8.19
CA ALA A 181 12.16 4.42 -8.38
C ALA A 181 13.55 4.12 -7.82
N LEU A 182 13.67 3.41 -6.69
CA LEU A 182 14.97 2.96 -6.17
C LEU A 182 15.75 2.09 -7.17
N SER A 183 15.07 1.29 -8.01
CA SER A 183 15.75 0.47 -9.03
C SER A 183 16.03 1.19 -10.35
N LEU A 184 15.27 2.25 -10.66
CA LEU A 184 15.37 2.96 -11.94
C LEU A 184 16.11 4.29 -11.82
N ARG A 185 15.61 5.17 -10.93
CA ARG A 185 16.07 6.55 -10.73
C ARG A 185 15.85 6.96 -9.27
N PRO A 186 16.80 6.67 -8.36
CA PRO A 186 16.63 6.86 -6.92
C PRO A 186 16.28 8.29 -6.47
N ALA A 187 16.53 9.30 -7.30
CA ALA A 187 16.14 10.69 -7.04
C ALA A 187 14.62 10.87 -6.91
N TRP A 188 13.82 10.04 -7.60
CA TRP A 188 12.35 10.12 -7.62
C TRP A 188 11.67 9.29 -6.53
N ARG A 189 12.44 8.63 -5.66
CA ARG A 189 11.88 7.70 -4.65
C ARG A 189 10.84 8.36 -3.75
N PHE A 190 11.15 9.55 -3.24
CA PHE A 190 10.24 10.25 -2.33
C PHE A 190 9.03 10.85 -3.05
N THR A 191 9.17 11.24 -4.32
CA THR A 191 8.02 11.63 -5.14
C THR A 191 7.06 10.45 -5.35
N GLY A 192 7.59 9.27 -5.65
CA GLY A 192 6.79 8.05 -5.76
C GLY A 192 6.12 7.66 -4.44
N LEU A 193 6.86 7.77 -3.33
CA LEU A 193 6.31 7.52 -1.99
C LEU A 193 5.17 8.50 -1.65
N PHE A 194 5.40 9.79 -1.88
CA PHE A 194 4.40 10.82 -1.63
C PHE A 194 3.14 10.58 -2.46
N ALA A 195 3.26 10.22 -3.74
CA ALA A 195 2.11 9.91 -4.58
C ALA A 195 1.26 8.77 -4.00
N GLY A 196 1.89 7.67 -3.57
CA GLY A 196 1.17 6.55 -2.97
C GLY A 196 0.55 6.86 -1.60
N LEU A 197 1.28 7.59 -0.75
CA LEU A 197 0.77 8.01 0.56
C LEU A 197 -0.38 9.00 0.41
N ALA A 198 -0.27 9.99 -0.47
CA ALA A 198 -1.32 10.97 -0.71
C ALA A 198 -2.59 10.29 -1.25
N ALA A 199 -2.46 9.39 -2.23
CA ALA A 199 -3.60 8.66 -2.77
C ALA A 199 -4.29 7.81 -1.68
N GLY A 200 -3.52 7.07 -0.88
CA GLY A 200 -4.06 6.26 0.20
C GLY A 200 -4.70 7.09 1.32
N LEU A 201 -4.10 8.23 1.69
CA LEU A 201 -4.65 9.15 2.69
C LEU A 201 -5.94 9.81 2.21
N ILE A 202 -6.02 10.24 0.95
CA ILE A 202 -7.26 10.78 0.37
C ILE A 202 -8.38 9.75 0.45
N PHE A 203 -8.09 8.49 0.09
CA PHE A 203 -9.07 7.41 0.19
C PHE A 203 -9.44 7.09 1.63
N GLY A 204 -8.45 7.01 2.53
CA GLY A 204 -8.64 6.71 3.95
C GLY A 204 -9.45 7.78 4.67
N ILE A 205 -9.06 9.04 4.57
CA ILE A 205 -9.78 10.18 5.15
C ILE A 205 -11.21 10.22 4.64
N ALA A 206 -11.43 10.05 3.34
CA ALA A 206 -12.79 10.01 2.80
C ALA A 206 -13.61 8.84 3.36
N GLN A 207 -13.00 7.69 3.65
CA GLN A 207 -13.70 6.59 4.31
C GLN A 207 -13.95 6.84 5.80
N GLN A 208 -13.04 7.51 6.51
CA GLN A 208 -13.23 7.88 7.92
C GLN A 208 -14.37 8.89 8.08
N LEU A 209 -14.44 9.91 7.21
CA LEU A 209 -15.54 10.86 7.13
C LEU A 209 -16.87 10.18 6.80
N ARG A 210 -16.84 9.07 6.07
CA ARG A 210 -18.05 8.28 5.82
C ARG A 210 -18.47 7.44 7.02
N GLY A 211 -17.62 7.26 8.02
CA GLY A 211 -17.80 6.26 9.08
C GLY A 211 -17.53 4.82 8.62
N ALA A 212 -16.84 4.62 7.49
CA ALA A 212 -16.62 3.28 6.93
C ALA A 212 -15.38 2.57 7.54
N HIS A 213 -14.41 3.31 8.05
CA HIS A 213 -13.16 2.77 8.55
C HIS A 213 -12.64 3.57 9.74
N PHE A 214 -12.01 2.90 10.72
CA PHE A 214 -11.17 3.58 11.71
C PHE A 214 -9.77 3.87 11.14
N LEU A 215 -9.03 4.78 11.76
CA LEU A 215 -7.68 5.14 11.28
C LEU A 215 -6.71 3.96 11.33
N SER A 216 -6.82 3.07 12.31
CA SER A 216 -6.01 1.84 12.36
C SER A 216 -6.25 0.91 11.16
N HIS A 217 -7.46 0.92 10.58
CA HIS A 217 -7.77 0.11 9.40
C HIS A 217 -6.93 0.60 8.20
N ASP A 218 -6.77 1.92 8.07
CA ASP A 218 -5.94 2.56 7.04
C ASP A 218 -4.45 2.31 7.29
N LEU A 219 -4.01 2.41 8.55
CA LEU A 219 -2.62 2.15 8.95
C LEU A 219 -2.19 0.72 8.59
N TRP A 220 -3.01 -0.27 8.90
CA TRP A 220 -2.72 -1.67 8.57
C TRP A 220 -2.79 -1.95 7.07
N SER A 221 -3.67 -1.28 6.32
CA SER A 221 -3.62 -1.32 4.85
C SER A 221 -2.31 -0.80 4.30
N LEU A 222 -1.82 0.35 4.78
CA LEU A 222 -0.51 0.89 4.40
C LEU A 222 0.62 -0.08 4.77
N ALA A 223 0.58 -0.68 5.96
CA ALA A 223 1.59 -1.65 6.40
C ALA A 223 1.66 -2.88 5.47
N VAL A 224 0.51 -3.45 5.11
CA VAL A 224 0.43 -4.59 4.18
C VAL A 224 0.96 -4.18 2.80
N CYS A 225 0.55 -3.03 2.27
CA CYS A 225 1.05 -2.51 0.99
C CYS A 225 2.57 -2.30 1.00
N TRP A 226 3.10 -1.70 2.06
CA TRP A 226 4.53 -1.42 2.20
C TRP A 226 5.37 -2.70 2.30
N VAL A 227 4.98 -3.64 3.16
CA VAL A 227 5.71 -4.92 3.33
C VAL A 227 5.65 -5.76 2.06
N SER A 228 4.49 -5.80 1.38
CA SER A 228 4.34 -6.50 0.10
C SER A 228 5.25 -5.92 -0.97
N ALA A 229 5.25 -4.59 -1.10
CA ALA A 229 6.12 -3.87 -2.03
C ALA A 229 7.61 -4.09 -1.72
N LEU A 230 8.00 -4.04 -0.44
CA LEU A 230 9.37 -4.31 0.00
C LEU A 230 9.80 -5.76 -0.32
N ALA A 231 8.94 -6.74 -0.01
CA ALA A 231 9.23 -8.15 -0.24
C ALA A 231 9.46 -8.42 -1.74
N LEU A 232 8.56 -7.95 -2.60
CA LEU A 232 8.72 -8.08 -4.04
C LEU A 232 9.92 -7.31 -4.58
N TYR A 233 10.28 -6.16 -3.98
CA TYR A 233 11.47 -5.41 -4.37
C TYR A 233 12.72 -6.25 -4.09
N CYS A 234 12.81 -6.83 -2.90
CA CYS A 234 13.91 -7.73 -2.51
C CYS A 234 14.05 -8.93 -3.45
N VAL A 235 12.91 -9.52 -3.86
CA VAL A 235 12.89 -10.72 -4.72
C VAL A 235 13.20 -10.39 -6.18
N MET A 236 12.65 -9.29 -6.72
CA MET A 236 12.63 -9.02 -8.17
C MET A 236 13.65 -7.97 -8.61
N LEU A 237 13.92 -6.96 -7.79
CA LEU A 237 14.68 -5.76 -8.19
C LEU A 237 15.98 -5.55 -7.43
N ALA A 238 16.07 -6.03 -6.17
CA ALA A 238 17.28 -5.91 -5.36
C ALA A 238 18.35 -6.95 -5.71
N ARG A 239 18.05 -7.91 -6.60
CA ARG A 239 19.03 -8.90 -7.04
C ARG A 239 20.12 -8.24 -7.89
N PRO A 240 21.40 -8.60 -7.69
CA PRO A 240 22.48 -8.19 -8.59
C PRO A 240 22.34 -8.93 -9.92
N HIS A 241 21.50 -8.41 -10.81
CA HIS A 241 21.39 -8.89 -12.19
C HIS A 241 21.86 -7.81 -13.15
N ARG A 242 23.16 -7.90 -13.49
CA ARG A 242 23.86 -7.53 -14.75
C ARG A 242 25.29 -7.04 -14.51
N ALA A 243 26.12 -7.89 -13.89
CA ALA A 243 27.56 -7.85 -14.10
C ALA A 243 28.08 -9.12 -14.81
N ARG A 244 27.24 -10.15 -15.02
CA ARG A 244 27.65 -11.43 -15.66
C ARG A 244 27.35 -11.52 -17.16
N ASP A 245 26.44 -10.71 -17.71
CA ASP A 245 26.14 -10.74 -19.15
C ASP A 245 27.20 -9.99 -19.99
N SER A 246 27.92 -9.04 -19.42
CA SER A 246 29.01 -8.31 -20.10
C SER A 246 30.38 -9.00 -19.99
N MET A 247 30.55 -9.92 -19.03
CA MET A 247 31.82 -10.63 -18.84
C MET A 247 31.88 -11.95 -19.62
N LEU A 248 30.73 -12.53 -19.99
CA LEU A 248 30.67 -13.71 -20.87
C LEU A 248 30.72 -13.36 -22.37
N GLN A 249 30.45 -12.11 -22.76
CA GLN A 249 30.61 -11.66 -24.16
C GLN A 249 32.03 -11.19 -24.51
N SER A 250 32.90 -11.01 -23.50
CA SER A 250 34.31 -10.61 -23.69
C SER A 250 35.29 -11.78 -23.57
N GLY A 251 34.83 -12.98 -23.19
CA GLY A 251 35.67 -14.17 -23.02
C GLY A 251 35.80 -15.08 -24.25
N ASP A 252 34.92 -14.93 -25.25
CA ASP A 252 34.91 -15.77 -26.46
C ASP A 252 35.52 -15.06 -27.69
N ALA A 253 36.32 -14.01 -27.47
CA ALA A 253 36.97 -13.24 -28.53
C ALA A 253 38.50 -13.14 -28.35
N ALA A 254 39.14 -14.19 -27.80
CA ALA A 254 40.59 -14.30 -27.71
C ALA A 254 41.06 -15.63 -28.31
#